data_AF-A0A8J5MQ49-F1
#
_entry.id   AF-A0A8J5MQ49-F1
#
_cell.length_a   1.000
_cell.length_b   1.000
_cell.length_c   1.000
_cell.angle_alpha   90.00
_cell.angle_beta   90.00
_cell.angle_gamma   90.00
#
_symmetry.space_group_name_H-M   'P 1'
#
loop_
_entity.id
_entity.type
_entity.pdbx_description
1 polymer ?
#
loop_
_entity_poly.entity_id
_entity_poly.type
_entity_poly.pdbx_seq_one_letter_code
_entity_poly.pdbx_strand_id
1 'polypeptide(L)'
;MPKRRATKTPSNVAKRSRVAVTLDVKLDIVKRHEHGERTSVIGGVHGLAPSTVHSIVKSADKIKEMAGSTTPMTATKVTRFRDAEMESMERIDNSEVTDDPGSEESEVADAPGNEESEVADDPGNEESELADFAGSEKESEVADDSSLLSPQ
;
A
#
# COMPACT_ATOMS: atom_id res chain seq x y z
N MET A 1 -43.75 -21.61 -19.85
CA MET A 1 -43.62 -20.34 -19.08
C MET A 1 -42.95 -19.29 -19.95
N PRO A 2 -43.52 -18.08 -20.12
CA PRO A 2 -42.92 -17.06 -20.97
C PRO A 2 -41.66 -16.45 -20.29
N LYS A 3 -40.56 -16.40 -21.04
CA LYS A 3 -39.30 -15.77 -20.61
C LYS A 3 -39.47 -14.24 -20.64
N ARG A 4 -39.29 -13.59 -19.49
CA ARG A 4 -39.42 -12.14 -19.34
C ARG A 4 -38.41 -11.42 -20.24
N ARG A 5 -38.90 -10.47 -21.06
CA ARG A 5 -38.10 -9.62 -21.94
C ARG A 5 -37.29 -8.64 -21.08
N ALA A 6 -35.98 -8.54 -21.30
CA ALA A 6 -35.12 -7.60 -20.59
C ALA A 6 -35.44 -6.16 -21.02
N THR A 7 -35.92 -5.35 -20.09
CA THR A 7 -36.10 -3.90 -20.27
C THR A 7 -34.73 -3.23 -20.20
N LYS A 8 -34.15 -2.88 -21.35
CA LYS A 8 -32.99 -1.97 -21.41
C LYS A 8 -33.46 -0.55 -21.09
N THR A 9 -33.49 -0.18 -19.81
CA THR A 9 -33.64 1.22 -19.41
C THR A 9 -32.32 1.93 -19.70
N PRO A 10 -32.29 3.04 -20.46
CA PRO A 10 -31.08 3.83 -20.64
C PRO A 10 -30.78 4.55 -19.32
N SER A 11 -29.79 4.05 -18.56
CA SER A 11 -29.34 4.71 -17.33
C SER A 11 -28.51 5.93 -17.70
N ASN A 12 -29.16 7.09 -17.85
CA ASN A 12 -28.50 8.40 -17.92
C ASN A 12 -28.14 8.87 -16.50
N VAL A 13 -27.37 8.05 -15.79
CA VAL A 13 -26.83 8.39 -14.47
C VAL A 13 -25.32 8.34 -14.64
N ALA A 14 -24.63 9.45 -14.35
CA ALA A 14 -23.18 9.48 -14.39
C ALA A 14 -22.64 8.28 -13.60
N LYS A 15 -21.88 7.41 -14.27
CA LYS A 15 -21.40 6.16 -13.69
C LYS A 15 -20.45 6.51 -12.55
N ARG A 16 -20.84 6.22 -11.31
CA ARG A 16 -19.96 6.40 -10.14
C ARG A 16 -18.70 5.56 -10.36
N SER A 17 -17.52 6.17 -10.22
CA SER A 17 -16.25 5.48 -10.33
C SER A 17 -16.11 4.44 -9.21
N ARG A 18 -15.45 3.33 -9.51
CA ARG A 18 -15.20 2.28 -8.52
C ARG A 18 -14.05 2.72 -7.61
N VAL A 19 -14.32 2.80 -6.31
CA VAL A 19 -13.29 2.99 -5.28
C VAL A 19 -12.80 1.61 -4.82
N ALA A 20 -11.49 1.37 -4.90
CA ALA A 20 -10.88 0.14 -4.40
C ALA A 20 -10.70 0.25 -2.87
N VAL A 21 -11.05 -0.82 -2.15
CA VAL A 21 -10.90 -0.89 -0.68
C VAL A 21 -9.73 -1.83 -0.36
N THR A 22 -8.75 -1.35 0.39
CA THR A 22 -7.56 -2.10 0.82
C THR A 22 -7.92 -3.21 1.82
N LEU A 23 -7.01 -4.17 2.02
CA LEU A 23 -7.22 -5.26 2.97
C LEU A 23 -7.34 -4.74 4.41
N ASP A 24 -6.53 -3.75 4.79
CA ASP A 24 -6.51 -3.18 6.14
C ASP A 24 -7.84 -2.53 6.51
N VAL A 25 -8.42 -1.75 5.59
CA VAL A 25 -9.73 -1.13 5.78
C VAL A 25 -10.81 -2.20 5.93
N LYS A 26 -10.76 -3.28 5.14
CA LYS A 26 -11.71 -4.40 5.29
C LYS A 26 -11.57 -5.09 6.65
N LEU A 27 -10.34 -5.26 7.15
CA LEU A 27 -10.09 -5.87 8.46
C LEU A 27 -10.61 -4.98 9.60
N ASP A 28 -10.38 -3.68 9.53
CA ASP A 28 -10.91 -2.73 10.52
C ASP A 28 -12.44 -2.74 10.55
N ILE A 29 -13.07 -2.72 9.37
CA ILE A 29 -14.54 -2.83 9.23
C ILE A 29 -15.06 -4.12 9.88
N VAL A 30 -14.41 -5.26 9.65
CA VAL A 30 -14.80 -6.55 10.24
C VAL A 30 -14.66 -6.51 11.76
N LYS A 31 -13.53 -6.03 12.30
CA LYS A 31 -13.30 -5.92 13.74
C LYS A 31 -14.36 -5.05 14.42
N ARG A 32 -14.61 -3.85 13.91
CA ARG A 32 -15.62 -2.93 14.48
C ARG A 32 -17.03 -3.50 14.44
N HIS A 33 -17.38 -4.17 13.34
CA HIS A 33 -18.68 -4.82 13.23
C HIS A 33 -18.84 -5.98 14.23
N GLU A 34 -17.77 -6.76 14.48
CA GLU A 34 -17.77 -7.80 15.51
C GLU A 34 -17.88 -7.24 16.93
N HIS A 35 -17.35 -6.04 17.17
CA HIS A 35 -17.57 -5.26 18.40
C HIS A 35 -19.00 -4.68 18.50
N GLY A 36 -19.87 -4.91 17.52
CA GLY A 36 -21.27 -4.48 17.55
C GLY A 36 -21.49 -3.05 17.07
N GLU A 37 -20.50 -2.40 16.46
CA GLU A 37 -20.69 -1.09 15.86
C GLU A 37 -21.66 -1.15 14.67
N ARG A 38 -22.52 -0.13 14.56
CA ARG A 38 -23.52 -0.06 13.49
C ARG A 38 -22.83 0.21 12.15
N THR A 39 -23.27 -0.48 11.11
CA THR A 39 -22.73 -0.36 9.74
C THR A 39 -22.75 1.07 9.18
N SER A 40 -23.72 1.90 9.57
CA SER A 40 -23.78 3.31 9.18
C SER A 40 -22.65 4.13 9.78
N VAL A 41 -22.27 3.86 11.04
CA VAL A 41 -21.18 4.57 11.74
C VAL A 41 -19.84 4.17 11.12
N ILE A 42 -19.62 2.87 10.93
CA ILE A 42 -18.43 2.32 10.28
C ILE A 42 -18.29 2.89 8.85
N GLY A 43 -19.39 2.93 8.10
CA GLY A 43 -19.41 3.52 6.76
C GLY A 43 -19.03 5.00 6.76
N GLY A 44 -19.53 5.78 7.73
CA GLY A 44 -19.17 7.18 7.90
C GLY A 44 -17.68 7.40 8.13
N VAL A 45 -17.06 6.60 9.01
CA VAL A 45 -15.62 6.70 9.32
C VAL A 45 -14.74 6.40 8.10
N HIS A 46 -15.11 5.41 7.28
CA HIS A 46 -14.34 5.02 6.11
C HIS A 46 -14.81 5.67 4.79
N GLY A 47 -15.80 6.57 4.84
CA GLY A 47 -16.39 7.18 3.63
C GLY A 47 -17.07 6.17 2.69
N LEU A 48 -17.53 5.03 3.23
CA LEU A 48 -18.17 3.96 2.47
C LEU A 48 -19.69 3.97 2.66
N ALA A 49 -20.41 3.61 1.60
CA ALA A 49 -21.84 3.37 1.71
C ALA A 49 -22.13 2.19 2.65
N PRO A 50 -23.23 2.21 3.44
CA PRO A 50 -23.59 1.11 4.33
C PRO A 50 -23.74 -0.25 3.61
N SER A 51 -24.15 -0.23 2.33
CA SER A 51 -24.23 -1.43 1.48
C SER A 51 -22.87 -2.05 1.18
N THR A 52 -21.84 -1.22 1.02
CA THR A 52 -20.45 -1.68 0.85
C THR A 52 -19.95 -2.31 2.13
N VAL A 53 -20.19 -1.68 3.29
CA VAL A 53 -19.83 -2.22 4.61
C VAL A 53 -20.50 -3.59 4.81
N HIS A 54 -21.80 -3.71 4.53
CA HIS A 54 -22.51 -4.98 4.65
C HIS A 54 -21.93 -6.07 3.74
N SER A 55 -21.55 -5.72 2.52
CA SER A 55 -20.93 -6.67 1.58
C SER A 55 -19.55 -7.14 2.06
N ILE A 56 -18.77 -6.26 2.68
CA ILE A 56 -17.46 -6.58 3.28
C ILE A 56 -17.66 -7.54 4.45
N VAL A 57 -18.57 -7.23 5.37
CA VAL A 57 -18.91 -8.08 6.52
C VAL A 57 -19.39 -9.47 6.07
N LYS A 58 -20.20 -9.55 5.01
CA LYS A 58 -20.64 -10.82 4.43
C LYS A 58 -19.49 -11.71 3.92
N SER A 59 -18.34 -11.11 3.64
CA SER A 59 -17.13 -11.80 3.20
C SER A 59 -16.03 -11.87 4.27
N ALA A 60 -16.38 -11.66 5.55
CA ALA A 60 -15.43 -11.56 6.67
C ALA A 60 -14.46 -12.74 6.75
N ASP A 61 -14.96 -13.98 6.60
CA ASP A 61 -14.12 -15.17 6.72
C ASP A 61 -12.98 -15.18 5.70
N LYS A 62 -13.30 -14.87 4.44
CA LYS A 62 -12.30 -14.78 3.34
C LYS A 62 -11.28 -13.66 3.60
N ILE A 63 -11.74 -12.55 4.18
CA ILE A 63 -10.87 -11.42 4.52
C ILE A 63 -9.86 -11.83 5.60
N LYS A 64 -10.30 -12.58 6.62
CA LYS A 64 -9.42 -13.11 7.67
C LYS A 64 -8.42 -14.14 7.13
N GLU A 65 -8.86 -15.01 6.23
CA GLU A 65 -7.98 -15.97 5.54
C GLU A 65 -6.91 -15.28 4.68
N MET A 66 -7.29 -14.24 3.92
CA MET A 66 -6.34 -13.42 3.15
C MET A 66 -5.33 -12.70 4.04
N ALA A 67 -5.75 -12.25 5.23
CA ALA A 67 -4.85 -11.62 6.18
C ALA A 67 -3.81 -12.61 6.74
N GLY A 68 -4.22 -13.85 7.03
CA GLY A 68 -3.30 -14.90 7.51
C GLY A 68 -2.33 -15.42 6.44
N SER A 69 -2.71 -15.34 5.17
CA SER A 69 -1.90 -15.82 4.03
C SER A 69 -1.08 -14.72 3.34
N THR A 70 -1.31 -13.44 3.68
CA THR A 70 -0.50 -12.31 3.23
C THR A 70 0.86 -12.39 3.90
N THR A 71 1.73 -13.21 3.33
CA THR A 71 3.16 -13.12 3.57
C THR A 71 3.64 -11.81 2.92
N PRO A 72 4.43 -10.97 3.62
CA PRO A 72 5.02 -9.81 2.98
C PRO A 72 5.87 -10.30 1.80
N MET A 73 5.72 -9.68 0.63
CA MET A 73 6.53 -9.95 -0.58
C MET A 73 8.00 -9.51 -0.40
N THR A 74 8.59 -9.70 0.77
CA THR A 74 10.04 -9.56 0.93
C THR A 74 10.67 -10.68 0.14
N ALA A 75 11.26 -10.34 -1.01
CA ALA A 75 12.04 -11.26 -1.80
C ALA A 75 13.13 -11.87 -0.91
N THR A 76 12.95 -13.13 -0.51
CA THR A 76 14.03 -13.91 0.08
C THR A 76 15.11 -13.99 -0.99
N LYS A 77 16.28 -13.36 -0.77
CA LYS A 77 17.45 -13.61 -1.61
C LYS A 77 17.73 -15.11 -1.53
N VAL A 78 17.44 -15.82 -2.61
CA VAL A 78 17.74 -17.24 -2.74
C VAL A 78 19.26 -17.36 -2.82
N THR A 79 19.92 -17.60 -1.70
CA THR A 79 21.33 -17.99 -1.70
C THR A 79 21.40 -19.48 -2.04
N ARG A 80 21.59 -19.80 -3.32
CA ARG A 80 22.01 -21.16 -3.70
C ARG A 80 23.48 -21.27 -3.33
N PHE A 81 23.84 -22.24 -2.49
CA PHE A 81 25.24 -22.58 -2.32
C PHE A 81 25.75 -23.16 -3.64
N ARG A 82 26.90 -22.67 -4.12
CA ARG A 82 27.61 -23.29 -5.24
C ARG A 82 28.29 -24.54 -4.71
N ASP A 83 27.91 -25.70 -5.24
CA ASP A 83 28.60 -26.94 -4.91
C ASP A 83 29.91 -27.03 -5.70
N ALA A 84 30.93 -27.67 -5.11
CA ALA A 84 32.29 -27.71 -5.65
C ALA A 84 32.37 -28.26 -7.09
N GLU A 85 31.43 -29.14 -7.45
CA GLU A 85 31.32 -29.69 -8.80
C GLU A 85 30.89 -28.63 -9.83
N MET A 86 29.88 -27.80 -9.48
CA MET A 86 29.42 -26.67 -10.30
C MET A 86 30.51 -25.61 -10.44
N GLU A 87 31.23 -25.32 -9.34
CA GLU A 87 32.36 -24.39 -9.36
C GLU A 87 33.52 -24.90 -10.23
N SER A 88 33.74 -26.22 -10.28
CA SER A 88 34.76 -26.82 -11.14
C SER A 88 34.42 -26.67 -12.63
N MET A 89 33.14 -26.82 -12.99
CA MET A 89 32.66 -26.67 -14.36
C MET A 89 32.78 -25.19 -14.80
N GLU A 90 32.33 -24.26 -13.95
CA GLU A 90 32.44 -22.81 -14.19
C GLU A 90 33.91 -22.36 -14.34
N ARG A 91 34.84 -22.88 -13.52
CA ARG A 91 36.27 -22.57 -13.65
C ARG A 91 36.87 -23.03 -14.97
N ILE A 92 36.47 -24.20 -15.47
CA ILE A 92 36.92 -24.71 -16.76
C ILE A 92 36.40 -23.80 -17.88
N ASP A 93 35.12 -23.43 -17.81
CA ASP A 93 34.50 -22.52 -18.78
C ASP A 93 35.10 -21.10 -18.74
N ASN A 94 35.59 -20.63 -17.59
CA ASN A 94 36.24 -19.32 -17.41
C ASN A 94 37.73 -19.28 -17.78
N SER A 95 38.35 -20.41 -18.14
CA SER A 95 39.80 -20.49 -18.41
C SER A 95 40.23 -20.04 -19.82
N GLU A 96 39.29 -19.67 -20.70
CA GLU A 96 39.59 -19.19 -22.06
C GLU A 96 39.35 -17.68 -22.23
N VAL A 97 39.85 -16.85 -21.30
CA VAL A 97 40.10 -15.42 -21.59
C VAL A 97 41.31 -14.93 -20.79
N THR A 98 42.53 -15.30 -21.19
CA THR A 98 43.74 -14.45 -21.06
C THR A 98 44.89 -15.05 -21.85
N ASP A 99 45.05 -14.66 -23.10
CA ASP A 99 46.35 -14.69 -23.77
C ASP A 99 46.66 -13.27 -24.26
N ASP A 100 47.32 -12.48 -23.41
CA ASP A 100 48.43 -11.59 -23.84
C ASP A 100 49.22 -11.09 -22.60
N PRO A 101 50.39 -11.71 -22.27
CA PRO A 101 51.34 -11.16 -21.32
C PRO A 101 52.37 -10.28 -22.05
N GLY A 102 52.19 -8.97 -22.00
CA GLY A 102 53.11 -8.01 -22.62
C GLY A 102 53.36 -6.79 -21.75
N SER A 103 54.63 -6.63 -21.35
CA SER A 103 55.26 -5.46 -20.72
C SER A 103 55.29 -5.43 -19.19
N GLU A 104 56.41 -5.95 -18.70
CA GLU A 104 57.21 -5.49 -17.57
C GLU A 104 57.20 -3.95 -17.50
N GLU A 105 57.23 -3.35 -16.29
CA GLU A 105 58.25 -2.38 -15.82
C GLU A 105 57.89 -1.83 -14.42
N SER A 106 58.93 -1.73 -13.57
CA SER A 106 59.14 -0.71 -12.53
C SER A 106 58.52 -0.88 -11.13
N GLU A 107 59.44 -1.11 -10.18
CA GLU A 107 59.36 -0.95 -8.73
C GLU A 107 58.89 0.46 -8.28
N VAL A 108 58.28 0.55 -7.09
CA VAL A 108 58.75 1.39 -5.96
C VAL A 108 58.05 0.97 -4.65
N ALA A 109 58.84 0.92 -3.57
CA ALA A 109 58.44 0.67 -2.19
C ALA A 109 57.60 1.82 -1.59
N ASP A 110 56.80 1.59 -0.54
CA ASP A 110 57.00 2.17 0.80
C ASP A 110 55.99 1.64 1.85
N ALA A 111 56.45 1.69 3.09
CA ALA A 111 55.97 1.26 4.42
C ALA A 111 54.48 0.92 4.76
N PRO A 112 54.28 0.12 5.84
CA PRO A 112 53.00 -0.13 6.50
C PRO A 112 52.60 1.02 7.46
N GLY A 113 51.37 1.53 7.33
CA GLY A 113 50.78 2.55 8.21
C GLY A 113 49.51 2.04 8.86
N ASN A 114 49.45 2.21 10.18
CA ASN A 114 48.39 1.80 11.08
C ASN A 114 47.24 2.83 11.16
N GLU A 115 46.22 2.46 11.94
CA GLU A 115 45.39 3.31 12.81
C GLU A 115 44.28 4.21 12.21
N GLU A 116 43.05 3.82 12.59
CA GLU A 116 41.98 4.64 13.18
C GLU A 116 41.33 5.79 12.39
N SER A 117 40.03 5.67 12.12
CA SER A 117 39.00 6.73 12.20
C SER A 117 37.64 6.09 11.84
N GLU A 118 36.47 6.43 12.34
CA GLU A 118 35.98 7.24 13.44
C GLU A 118 34.49 6.86 13.53
N VAL A 119 33.94 6.74 14.73
CA VAL A 119 32.50 6.52 14.94
C VAL A 119 31.83 7.88 14.75
N ALA A 120 31.14 8.08 13.63
CA ALA A 120 30.26 9.23 13.48
C ALA A 120 28.86 8.84 13.98
N ASP A 121 28.61 9.07 15.26
CA ASP A 121 27.28 9.48 15.72
C ASP A 121 27.09 10.93 15.28
N ASP A 122 26.11 11.22 14.43
CA ASP A 122 25.57 12.58 14.33
C ASP A 122 24.04 12.58 14.10
N PRO A 123 23.30 13.45 14.82
CA PRO A 123 21.90 13.30 15.11
C PRO A 123 21.00 14.17 14.23
N GLY A 124 19.72 13.83 14.20
CA GLY A 124 18.61 14.78 14.14
C GLY A 124 18.52 15.73 12.94
N ASN A 125 17.54 15.51 12.08
CA ASN A 125 16.78 16.63 11.55
C ASN A 125 15.29 16.30 11.54
N GLU A 126 14.57 16.92 12.47
CA GLU A 126 13.12 17.07 12.40
C GLU A 126 12.85 18.36 11.64
N GLU A 127 12.04 18.34 10.59
CA GLU A 127 11.23 19.52 10.28
C GLU A 127 9.88 19.16 9.67
N SER A 128 8.88 19.57 10.42
CA SER A 128 7.47 19.72 10.11
C SER A 128 7.23 20.72 8.98
N GLU A 129 6.48 20.32 7.95
CA GLU A 129 5.90 21.28 7.00
C GLU A 129 4.40 21.42 7.25
N LEU A 130 4.05 22.48 7.97
CA LEU A 130 2.70 23.04 8.09
C LEU A 130 2.39 23.80 6.80
N ALA A 131 1.40 23.35 6.03
CA ALA A 131 0.82 24.16 4.96
C ALA A 131 -0.52 24.72 5.43
N ASP A 132 -0.50 25.99 5.82
CA ASP A 132 -1.65 26.86 6.01
C ASP A 132 -2.39 27.04 4.67
N PHE A 133 -3.67 26.67 4.59
CA PHE A 133 -4.57 27.30 3.63
C PHE A 133 -5.71 28.00 4.35
N ALA A 134 -5.68 29.32 4.19
CA ALA A 134 -6.57 30.31 4.73
C ALA A 134 -8.05 30.02 4.45
N GLY A 135 -8.88 30.43 5.40
CA GLY A 135 -10.33 30.35 5.31
C GLY A 135 -10.92 31.20 4.18
N SER A 136 -12.11 30.78 3.74
CA SER A 136 -13.15 31.69 3.30
C SER A 136 -14.32 31.58 4.27
N GLU A 137 -14.71 32.75 4.75
CA GLU A 137 -15.71 32.97 5.77
C GLU A 137 -17.08 33.23 5.10
N LYS A 138 -18.15 32.82 5.80
CA LYS A 138 -19.52 33.39 5.78
C LYS A 138 -20.33 33.10 4.49
N GLU A 139 -21.64 32.84 4.52
CA GLU A 139 -22.70 33.48 5.31
C GLU A 139 -23.80 32.50 5.75
N SER A 140 -24.37 32.85 6.90
CA SER A 140 -25.64 32.37 7.45
C SER A 140 -26.82 32.84 6.61
N GLU A 141 -27.76 31.94 6.29
CA GLU A 141 -29.15 32.34 6.08
C GLU A 141 -30.05 31.43 6.91
N VAL A 142 -30.47 32.00 8.04
CA VAL A 142 -31.55 31.53 8.90
C VAL A 142 -32.87 31.88 8.20
N ALA A 143 -33.52 30.88 7.60
CA ALA A 143 -34.92 30.99 7.24
C ALA A 143 -35.76 30.65 8.48
N ASP A 144 -35.83 31.59 9.42
CA ASP A 144 -37.02 31.75 10.25
C ASP A 144 -38.00 32.63 9.46
N ASP A 145 -39.00 32.01 8.82
CA ASP A 145 -40.27 32.70 8.66
C ASP A 145 -41.41 31.80 9.12
N SER A 146 -42.19 32.42 9.99
CA SER A 146 -43.30 31.86 10.73
C SER A 146 -44.56 31.88 9.87
N SER A 147 -45.50 30.98 10.19
CA SER A 147 -46.94 31.12 9.92
C SER A 147 -47.37 30.92 8.44
N LEU A 148 -48.40 30.17 8.05
CA LEU A 148 -49.77 30.07 8.54
C LEU A 148 -50.48 28.83 7.93
N LEU A 149 -51.55 28.38 8.61
CA LEU A 149 -52.78 27.74 8.09
C LEU A 149 -52.84 26.20 7.90
N SER A 150 -53.38 25.50 8.91
CA SER A 150 -54.53 24.56 8.71
C SER A 150 -55.79 25.35 8.30
N PRO A 151 -56.94 24.83 7.83
CA PRO A 151 -57.48 23.45 7.67
C PRO A 151 -57.93 23.19 6.18
N GLN A 152 -58.55 22.09 5.72
CA GLN A 152 -59.63 21.19 6.16
C GLN A 152 -59.38 19.76 5.67
#